data_AF-A0A1G3A2S2-F1
#
_entry.id   AF-A0A1G3A2S2-F1
#
_cell.length_a   1.000
_cell.length_b   1.000
_cell.length_c   1.000
_cell.angle_alpha   90.00
_cell.angle_beta   90.00
_cell.angle_gamma   90.00
#
_symmetry.space_group_name_H-M   'P 1'
#
loop_
_entity.id
_entity.type
_entity.pdbx_description
1 polymer ?
#
loop_
_entity_poly.entity_id
_entity_poly.type
_entity_poly.pdbx_seq_one_letter_code
_entity_poly.pdbx_strand_id
1 'polypeptide(L)'
;HVEQYKEWKGSAHAAAFVNPRFREATNDHAFADCLGCHVPETIFSAALPTPRLYRREEGVTCISCHLNEGKLNGPVARTGLVAPHATGENDSFYRESRLCGKCHEGTYREWEAAKIADKKQCQECHMGEVTRKMTVSKGWISDIIVSFEKEIEQKRHGFSIREAAELVPPTVDIGDVVVRRVSGGVAVDFAVTSKVPHAIPTGDFGYRKGGIVVTLKRGGTVVGRSEEEFFK
;
A
#
# COMPACT_ATOMS: atom_id res chain seq x y z
N HIS A 1 -0.63 10.08 -18.80
CA HIS A 1 -0.78 9.02 -17.77
C HIS A 1 -2.25 8.61 -17.58
N VAL A 2 -2.97 8.18 -18.63
CA VAL A 2 -4.41 7.85 -18.52
C VAL A 2 -4.65 6.59 -17.71
N GLU A 3 -3.84 5.55 -17.93
CA GLU A 3 -4.00 4.27 -17.23
C GLU A 3 -3.58 4.38 -15.75
N GLN A 4 -2.50 5.12 -15.45
CA GLN A 4 -2.09 5.43 -14.07
C GLN A 4 -3.19 6.20 -13.34
N TYR A 5 -3.82 7.18 -14.00
CA TYR A 5 -4.93 7.94 -13.43
C TYR A 5 -6.12 7.04 -13.09
N LYS A 6 -6.51 6.12 -13.98
CA LYS A 6 -7.60 5.17 -13.72
C LYS A 6 -7.31 4.27 -12.51
N GLU A 7 -6.08 3.73 -12.43
CA GLU A 7 -5.63 2.91 -11.30
C GLU A 7 -5.68 3.69 -9.99
N TRP A 8 -5.09 4.89 -9.97
CA TRP A 8 -5.10 5.77 -8.80
C TRP A 8 -6.51 6.16 -8.38
N LYS A 9 -7.39 6.51 -9.33
CA LYS A 9 -8.74 7.00 -9.02
C LYS A 9 -9.58 5.98 -8.23
N GLY A 10 -9.32 4.68 -8.44
CA GLY A 10 -9.97 3.59 -7.70
C GLY A 10 -9.27 3.20 -6.40
N SER A 11 -8.15 3.83 -6.05
CA SER A 11 -7.34 3.48 -4.87
C SER A 11 -7.82 4.16 -3.59
N ALA A 12 -7.39 3.61 -2.44
CA ALA A 12 -7.60 4.24 -1.15
C ALA A 12 -6.88 5.61 -1.02
N HIS A 13 -5.77 5.81 -1.74
CA HIS A 13 -5.04 7.08 -1.76
C HIS A 13 -5.87 8.21 -2.36
N ALA A 14 -6.54 7.98 -3.49
CA ALA A 14 -7.44 8.96 -4.10
C ALA A 14 -8.66 9.29 -3.22
N ALA A 15 -9.06 8.35 -2.37
CA ALA A 15 -10.17 8.52 -1.44
C ALA A 15 -9.75 9.01 -0.05
N ALA A 16 -8.44 9.22 0.21
CA ALA A 16 -7.91 9.36 1.57
C ALA A 16 -8.59 10.46 2.40
N PHE A 17 -8.88 11.61 1.79
CA PHE A 17 -9.59 12.72 2.44
C PHE A 17 -11.10 12.48 2.55
N VAL A 18 -11.73 12.00 1.49
CA VAL A 18 -13.20 11.89 1.40
C VAL A 18 -13.75 10.62 2.03
N ASN A 19 -12.88 9.71 2.48
CA ASN A 19 -13.27 8.43 3.05
C ASN A 19 -14.21 8.63 4.27
N PRO A 20 -15.44 8.09 4.24
CA PRO A 20 -16.40 8.31 5.32
C PRO A 20 -15.91 7.85 6.69
N ARG A 21 -15.18 6.72 6.76
CA ARG A 21 -14.63 6.22 8.03
C ARG A 21 -13.53 7.11 8.57
N PHE A 22 -12.72 7.70 7.69
CA PHE A 22 -11.71 8.67 8.11
C PHE A 22 -12.36 9.94 8.65
N ARG A 23 -13.38 10.47 7.96
CA ARG A 23 -14.14 11.63 8.42
C ARG A 23 -14.78 11.36 9.78
N GLU A 24 -15.42 10.22 9.95
CA GLU A 24 -16.00 9.80 11.24
C GLU A 24 -14.93 9.73 12.33
N ALA A 25 -13.84 8.99 12.08
CA ALA A 25 -12.76 8.81 13.05
C ALA A 25 -12.04 10.12 13.43
N THR A 26 -12.11 11.14 12.56
CA THR A 26 -11.46 12.44 12.78
C THR A 26 -12.41 13.56 13.17
N ASN A 27 -13.68 13.24 13.49
CA ASN A 27 -14.72 14.23 13.74
C ASN A 27 -14.78 15.30 12.63
N ASP A 28 -14.92 14.81 11.40
CA ASP A 28 -14.92 15.57 10.16
C ASP A 28 -13.71 16.48 9.97
N HIS A 29 -12.50 15.89 10.07
CA HIS A 29 -11.21 16.57 9.88
C HIS A 29 -10.82 17.56 10.99
N ALA A 30 -11.36 17.41 12.20
CA ALA A 30 -11.01 18.27 13.34
C ALA A 30 -9.52 18.12 13.75
N PHE A 31 -8.91 16.97 13.49
CA PHE A 31 -7.49 16.72 13.80
C PHE A 31 -6.61 17.08 12.59
N ALA A 32 -6.00 18.26 12.64
CA ALA A 32 -5.19 18.80 11.55
C ALA A 32 -3.96 17.93 11.22
N ASP A 33 -3.37 17.27 12.21
CA ASP A 33 -2.17 16.43 12.05
C ASP A 33 -2.40 15.25 11.09
N CYS A 34 -3.65 14.78 10.95
CA CYS A 34 -4.00 13.71 10.01
C CYS A 34 -3.93 14.16 8.55
N LEU A 35 -4.09 15.47 8.28
CA LEU A 35 -4.22 16.00 6.93
C LEU A 35 -2.90 15.97 6.16
N GLY A 36 -1.76 15.96 6.85
CA GLY A 36 -0.46 15.78 6.22
C GLY A 36 -0.41 14.51 5.38
N CYS A 37 -0.90 13.39 5.91
CA CYS A 37 -0.90 12.10 5.21
C CYS A 37 -2.14 11.89 4.32
N HIS A 38 -3.26 12.56 4.61
CA HIS A 38 -4.52 12.35 3.89
C HIS A 38 -4.76 13.33 2.72
N VAL A 39 -4.12 14.50 2.73
CA VAL A 39 -4.08 15.47 1.63
C VAL A 39 -2.69 16.10 1.47
N PRO A 40 -1.59 15.33 1.39
CA PRO A 40 -0.25 15.88 1.32
C PRO A 40 -0.10 16.84 0.14
N GLU A 41 0.63 17.93 0.35
CA GLU A 41 1.17 18.76 -0.72
C GLU A 41 2.33 18.05 -1.42
N THR A 42 3.27 17.54 -0.62
CA THR A 42 4.40 16.72 -1.06
C THR A 42 4.93 15.88 0.09
N ILE A 43 5.48 14.71 -0.21
CA ILE A 43 6.17 13.84 0.77
C ILE A 43 7.65 14.22 0.98
N PHE A 44 8.18 15.17 0.20
CA PHE A 44 9.58 15.57 0.23
C PHE A 44 9.90 16.67 1.27
N SER A 45 8.97 16.95 2.17
CA SER A 45 9.21 17.84 3.31
C SER A 45 10.25 17.26 4.28
N ALA A 46 10.95 18.15 4.99
CA ALA A 46 11.90 17.78 6.04
C ALA A 46 11.22 17.17 7.28
N ALA A 47 9.99 17.61 7.57
CA ALA A 47 9.13 17.09 8.62
C ALA A 47 7.97 16.27 8.02
N LEU A 48 6.96 15.94 8.83
CA LEU A 48 5.71 15.36 8.34
C LEU A 48 5.14 16.19 7.17
N PRO A 49 4.55 15.54 6.16
CA PRO A 49 3.99 16.25 5.01
C PRO A 49 3.02 17.35 5.42
N THR A 50 3.13 18.52 4.79
CA THR A 50 2.16 19.59 4.96
C THR A 50 0.90 19.30 4.15
N PRO A 51 -0.30 19.62 4.67
CA PRO A 51 -1.53 19.44 3.92
C PRO A 51 -1.67 20.49 2.82
N ARG A 52 -2.13 20.04 1.67
CA ARG A 52 -2.50 20.86 0.52
C ARG A 52 -3.84 21.55 0.75
N LEU A 53 -3.95 22.81 0.33
CA LEU A 53 -5.16 23.62 0.55
C LEU A 53 -6.18 23.57 -0.60
N TYR A 54 -5.75 23.19 -1.81
CA TYR A 54 -6.58 23.09 -3.00
C TYR A 54 -6.92 21.63 -3.31
N ARG A 55 -7.97 21.35 -4.10
CA ARG A 55 -8.39 20.01 -4.57
C ARG A 55 -8.25 18.88 -3.54
N ARG A 56 -8.67 19.13 -2.30
CA ARG A 56 -8.49 18.19 -1.17
C ARG A 56 -9.25 16.88 -1.40
N GLU A 57 -10.31 16.92 -2.17
CA GLU A 57 -11.11 15.77 -2.60
C GLU A 57 -10.32 14.72 -3.41
N GLU A 58 -9.14 15.07 -3.93
CA GLU A 58 -8.24 14.12 -4.58
C GLU A 58 -7.41 13.29 -3.58
N GLY A 59 -7.46 13.59 -2.27
CA GLY A 59 -6.66 12.88 -1.27
C GLY A 59 -5.15 12.96 -1.54
N VAL A 60 -4.49 11.81 -1.49
CA VAL A 60 -3.08 11.64 -1.89
C VAL A 60 -3.03 11.55 -3.42
N THR A 61 -2.84 12.69 -4.07
CA THR A 61 -2.79 12.85 -5.54
C THR A 61 -1.39 12.64 -6.11
N CYS A 62 -1.26 12.65 -7.44
CA CYS A 62 0.00 12.40 -8.17
C CYS A 62 1.13 13.31 -7.69
N ILE A 63 0.86 14.60 -7.53
CA ILE A 63 1.87 15.58 -7.12
C ILE A 63 2.38 15.34 -5.69
N SER A 64 1.56 14.77 -4.82
CA SER A 64 1.97 14.50 -3.44
C SER A 64 3.16 13.55 -3.38
N CYS A 65 3.23 12.58 -4.31
CA CYS A 65 4.33 11.61 -4.39
C CYS A 65 5.41 12.00 -5.42
N HIS A 66 5.03 12.68 -6.51
CA HIS A 66 5.93 12.90 -7.65
C HIS A 66 6.52 14.31 -7.73
N LEU A 67 5.88 15.32 -7.11
CA LEU A 67 6.38 16.70 -7.16
C LEU A 67 7.51 16.88 -6.14
N ASN A 68 8.71 17.07 -6.66
CA ASN A 68 9.88 17.45 -5.89
C ASN A 68 10.63 18.55 -6.64
N GLU A 69 10.99 19.63 -5.94
CA GLU A 69 11.74 20.76 -6.50
C GLU A 69 11.17 21.30 -7.84
N GLY A 70 9.84 21.38 -7.94
CA GLY A 70 9.14 21.88 -9.13
C GLY A 70 9.12 20.93 -10.34
N LYS A 71 9.59 19.70 -10.18
CA LYS A 71 9.63 18.66 -11.22
C LYS A 71 8.77 17.46 -10.82
N LEU A 72 8.22 16.76 -11.81
CA LEU A 72 7.63 15.45 -11.60
C LEU A 72 8.72 14.38 -11.77
N ASN A 73 9.05 13.69 -10.68
CA ASN A 73 10.13 12.70 -10.62
C ASN A 73 9.56 11.29 -10.61
N GLY A 74 10.38 10.30 -10.91
CA GLY A 74 9.98 8.90 -10.89
C GLY A 74 11.14 7.94 -11.15
N PRO A 75 10.89 6.62 -11.03
CA PRO A 75 11.94 5.60 -11.08
C PRO A 75 12.37 5.24 -12.50
N VAL A 76 11.83 5.88 -13.53
CA VAL A 76 12.08 5.55 -14.94
C VAL A 76 12.35 6.81 -15.74
N ALA A 77 13.30 6.73 -16.66
CA ALA A 77 13.57 7.80 -17.60
C ALA A 77 12.41 7.93 -18.61
N ARG A 78 12.15 9.16 -19.06
CA ARG A 78 11.19 9.40 -20.14
C ARG A 78 11.67 8.74 -21.43
N THR A 79 10.76 8.14 -22.17
CA THR A 79 11.04 7.58 -23.50
C THR A 79 10.38 8.39 -24.62
N GLY A 80 9.44 9.28 -24.27
CA GLY A 80 8.79 10.19 -25.21
C GLY A 80 9.72 11.31 -25.68
N LEU A 81 9.55 11.71 -26.94
CA LEU A 81 10.36 12.77 -27.57
C LEU A 81 10.09 14.16 -26.99
N VAL A 82 8.85 14.40 -26.52
CA VAL A 82 8.40 15.69 -25.97
C VAL A 82 8.05 15.52 -24.49
N ALA A 83 8.47 16.47 -23.66
CA ALA A 83 8.07 16.57 -22.26
C ALA A 83 7.10 17.75 -22.10
N PRO A 84 5.81 17.52 -21.78
CA PRO A 84 4.82 18.60 -21.63
C PRO A 84 5.00 19.40 -20.32
N HIS A 85 5.82 18.90 -19.41
CA HIS A 85 6.15 19.51 -18.12
C HIS A 85 7.56 19.11 -17.70
N ALA A 86 8.13 19.82 -16.73
CA ALA A 86 9.44 19.47 -16.18
C ALA A 86 9.41 18.10 -15.50
N THR A 87 10.40 17.27 -15.82
CA THR A 87 10.58 15.93 -15.24
C THR A 87 11.97 15.83 -14.62
N GLY A 88 12.08 15.15 -13.49
CA GLY A 88 13.37 14.63 -13.03
C GLY A 88 13.59 13.22 -13.54
N GLU A 89 14.82 12.73 -13.42
CA GLU A 89 15.23 11.49 -14.08
C GLU A 89 15.62 10.41 -13.07
N ASN A 90 15.02 9.22 -13.26
CA ASN A 90 15.46 7.93 -12.72
C ASN A 90 15.94 7.97 -11.26
N ASP A 91 15.09 8.52 -10.39
CA ASP A 91 15.41 8.67 -8.98
C ASP A 91 15.18 7.34 -8.25
N SER A 92 16.25 6.80 -7.65
CA SER A 92 16.23 5.52 -6.92
C SER A 92 15.34 5.56 -5.69
N PHE A 93 15.07 6.74 -5.12
CA PHE A 93 14.19 6.91 -3.97
C PHE A 93 12.78 6.33 -4.24
N TYR A 94 12.31 6.40 -5.49
CA TYR A 94 11.03 5.82 -5.89
C TYR A 94 10.99 4.29 -5.89
N ARG A 95 12.13 3.65 -5.65
CA ARG A 95 12.29 2.20 -5.50
C ARG A 95 12.54 1.79 -4.05
N GLU A 96 12.37 2.70 -3.09
CA GLU A 96 12.59 2.45 -1.68
C GLU A 96 11.29 2.53 -0.88
N SER A 97 11.12 1.60 0.08
CA SER A 97 9.98 1.61 1.03
C SER A 97 9.92 2.90 1.86
N ARG A 98 11.04 3.62 1.97
CA ARG A 98 11.12 4.93 2.64
C ARG A 98 10.17 5.95 2.03
N LEU A 99 9.86 5.86 0.72
CA LEU A 99 8.85 6.68 0.08
C LEU A 99 7.49 6.52 0.76
N CYS A 100 7.07 5.27 0.99
CA CYS A 100 5.81 4.96 1.67
C CYS A 100 5.88 5.30 3.18
N GLY A 101 7.06 5.15 3.78
CA GLY A 101 7.32 5.45 5.18
C GLY A 101 7.15 6.92 5.57
N LYS A 102 7.06 7.85 4.61
CA LYS A 102 6.71 9.26 4.88
C LYS A 102 5.32 9.45 5.47
N CYS A 103 4.39 8.53 5.20
CA CYS A 103 3.03 8.53 5.75
C CYS A 103 2.72 7.26 6.56
N HIS A 104 3.34 6.13 6.21
CA HIS A 104 3.12 4.83 6.87
C HIS A 104 4.24 4.53 7.88
N GLU A 105 4.47 5.43 8.83
CA GLU A 105 5.66 5.41 9.69
C GLU A 105 5.76 4.13 10.54
N GLY A 106 4.70 3.65 11.18
CA GLY A 106 4.75 2.44 12.02
C GLY A 106 4.89 1.18 11.20
N THR A 107 4.14 1.06 10.11
CA THR A 107 4.30 -0.06 9.17
C THR A 107 5.72 -0.09 8.59
N TYR A 108 6.30 1.08 8.31
CA TYR A 108 7.69 1.17 7.85
C TYR A 108 8.67 0.76 8.95
N ARG A 109 8.47 1.16 10.21
CA ARG A 109 9.30 0.69 11.35
C ARG A 109 9.21 -0.82 11.53
N GLU A 110 8.03 -1.42 11.39
CA GLU A 110 7.87 -2.88 11.39
C GLU A 110 8.66 -3.53 10.28
N TRP A 111 8.60 -2.94 9.08
CA TRP A 111 9.37 -3.38 7.93
C TRP A 111 10.86 -3.27 8.15
N GLU A 112 11.36 -2.18 8.72
CA GLU A 112 12.78 -2.01 9.06
C GLU A 112 13.23 -3.09 10.06
N ALA A 113 12.44 -3.34 11.10
CA ALA A 113 12.74 -4.32 12.14
C ALA A 113 12.59 -5.79 11.70
N ALA A 114 11.86 -6.06 10.63
CA ALA A 114 11.60 -7.41 10.15
C ALA A 114 12.90 -8.12 9.72
N LYS A 115 13.16 -9.28 10.34
CA LYS A 115 14.31 -10.15 10.04
C LYS A 115 13.95 -11.21 9.00
N ILE A 116 13.60 -10.75 7.80
CA ILE A 116 13.27 -11.61 6.64
C ILE A 116 14.37 -11.48 5.60
N ALA A 117 14.90 -12.61 5.13
CA ALA A 117 15.85 -12.64 4.01
C ALA A 117 15.17 -12.15 2.72
N ASP A 118 15.91 -11.42 1.87
CA ASP A 118 15.40 -10.86 0.62
C ASP A 118 14.11 -10.03 0.81
N LYS A 119 14.10 -9.22 1.87
CA LYS A 119 12.98 -8.35 2.24
C LYS A 119 12.60 -7.43 1.08
N LYS A 120 11.46 -7.75 0.45
CA LYS A 120 10.83 -6.95 -0.59
C LYS A 120 10.48 -5.55 -0.10
N GLN A 121 10.61 -4.57 -0.98
CA GLN A 121 10.14 -3.22 -0.76
C GLN A 121 8.62 -3.13 -0.93
N CYS A 122 8.00 -2.10 -0.35
CA CYS A 122 6.54 -1.91 -0.36
C CYS A 122 5.93 -2.01 -1.77
N GLN A 123 6.51 -1.30 -2.75
CA GLN A 123 6.03 -1.29 -4.14
C GLN A 123 6.15 -2.63 -4.85
N GLU A 124 6.97 -3.57 -4.39
CA GLU A 124 7.08 -4.90 -5.03
C GLU A 124 5.86 -5.78 -4.78
N CYS A 125 5.13 -5.54 -3.68
CA CYS A 125 3.88 -6.23 -3.39
C CYS A 125 2.66 -5.34 -3.67
N HIS A 126 2.70 -4.07 -3.24
CA HIS A 126 1.54 -3.18 -3.29
C HIS A 126 1.36 -2.45 -4.63
N MET A 127 2.39 -2.39 -5.47
CA MET A 127 2.31 -1.77 -6.78
C MET A 127 2.69 -2.78 -7.87
N GLY A 128 1.73 -3.62 -8.28
CA GLY A 128 1.99 -4.71 -9.23
C GLY A 128 2.71 -4.26 -10.51
N GLU A 129 3.53 -5.14 -11.07
CA GLU A 129 4.31 -4.87 -12.27
C GLU A 129 3.44 -4.80 -13.52
N VAL A 130 3.81 -3.90 -14.44
CA VAL A 130 3.14 -3.75 -15.73
C VAL A 130 4.11 -3.19 -16.76
N THR A 131 4.15 -3.80 -17.94
CA THR A 131 4.88 -3.24 -19.10
C THR A 131 3.88 -2.50 -19.98
N ARG A 132 4.10 -1.19 -20.16
CA ARG A 132 3.24 -0.32 -20.98
C ARG A 132 3.96 0.96 -21.39
N LYS A 133 3.36 1.74 -22.29
CA LYS A 133 3.73 3.14 -22.52
C LYS A 133 3.31 4.01 -21.33
N MET A 134 4.12 5.00 -20.97
CA MET A 134 3.85 5.90 -19.85
C MET A 134 2.79 6.95 -20.22
N THR A 135 2.85 7.47 -21.45
CA THR A 135 1.82 8.33 -22.02
C THR A 135 1.07 7.61 -23.15
N VAL A 136 -0.23 7.86 -23.17
CA VAL A 136 -1.16 7.41 -24.22
C VAL A 136 -2.01 8.61 -24.56
N SER A 137 -2.32 8.78 -25.84
CA SER A 137 -3.18 9.86 -26.29
C SER A 137 -4.46 9.34 -26.94
N LYS A 138 -5.43 10.23 -27.05
CA LYS A 138 -6.66 10.04 -27.81
C LYS A 138 -6.77 11.20 -28.81
N GLY A 139 -6.13 11.06 -29.97
CA GLY A 139 -6.26 12.04 -31.05
C GLY A 139 -5.11 11.98 -32.05
N TRP A 140 -5.43 12.12 -33.34
CA TRP A 140 -4.51 11.83 -34.44
C TRP A 140 -3.17 12.60 -34.41
N ILE A 141 -3.15 13.86 -33.95
CA ILE A 141 -1.89 14.64 -33.80
C ILE A 141 -1.04 14.12 -32.65
N SER A 142 -1.70 13.82 -31.53
CA SER A 142 -1.05 13.36 -30.31
C SER A 142 -0.62 11.89 -30.37
N ASP A 143 -1.27 11.08 -31.22
CA ASP A 143 -0.93 9.68 -31.44
C ASP A 143 0.44 9.55 -32.12
N ILE A 144 0.78 10.45 -33.04
CA ILE A 144 2.10 10.49 -33.69
C ILE A 144 3.19 10.80 -32.65
N ILE A 145 2.97 11.75 -31.73
CA ILE A 145 3.95 12.14 -30.72
C ILE A 145 4.23 11.00 -29.72
N VAL A 146 3.19 10.28 -29.28
CA VAL A 146 3.33 9.15 -28.35
C VAL A 146 3.64 7.82 -29.05
N SER A 147 3.57 7.76 -30.39
CA SER A 147 3.89 6.55 -31.16
C SER A 147 5.33 6.09 -30.95
N PHE A 148 6.26 7.04 -30.82
CA PHE A 148 7.70 6.80 -30.58
C PHE A 148 8.01 6.44 -29.13
N GLU A 149 7.04 6.54 -28.22
CA GLU A 149 7.22 6.15 -26.83
C GLU A 149 7.32 4.63 -26.72
N LYS A 150 8.34 4.18 -25.98
CA LYS A 150 8.61 2.76 -25.76
C LYS A 150 7.76 2.23 -24.63
N GLU A 151 7.36 0.96 -24.74
CA GLU A 151 6.88 0.23 -23.59
C GLU A 151 8.05 -0.03 -22.64
N ILE A 152 7.81 0.25 -21.37
CA ILE A 152 8.79 0.07 -20.30
C ILE A 152 8.10 -0.59 -19.12
N GLU A 153 8.88 -1.28 -18.30
CA GLU A 153 8.41 -1.80 -17.03
C GLU A 153 8.07 -0.65 -16.08
N GLN A 154 6.88 -0.73 -15.49
CA GLN A 154 6.31 0.26 -14.59
C GLN A 154 5.60 -0.46 -13.44
N LYS A 155 5.08 0.34 -12.50
CA LYS A 155 4.31 -0.12 -11.35
C LYS A 155 2.88 0.41 -11.44
N ARG A 156 1.91 -0.40 -11.03
CA ARG A 156 0.48 -0.03 -10.98
C ARG A 156 0.20 0.93 -9.83
N HIS A 157 -0.69 1.88 -10.05
CA HIS A 157 -1.08 2.90 -9.05
C HIS A 157 -2.38 2.54 -8.31
N GLY A 158 -2.69 1.23 -8.22
CA GLY A 158 -3.85 0.73 -7.48
C GLY A 158 -3.61 0.54 -5.99
N PHE A 159 -2.34 0.31 -5.58
CA PHE A 159 -1.93 0.11 -4.17
C PHE A 159 -2.68 -1.03 -3.48
N SER A 160 -2.94 -2.13 -4.21
CA SER A 160 -3.88 -3.17 -3.80
C SER A 160 -3.31 -4.08 -2.71
N ILE A 161 -3.99 -4.13 -1.56
CA ILE A 161 -3.68 -5.09 -0.47
C ILE A 161 -4.06 -6.51 -0.90
N ARG A 162 -5.16 -6.66 -1.64
CA ARG A 162 -5.66 -7.97 -2.08
C ARG A 162 -4.68 -8.62 -3.05
N GLU A 163 -4.24 -7.87 -4.07
CA GLU A 163 -3.25 -8.37 -5.04
C GLU A 163 -1.93 -8.67 -4.33
N ALA A 164 -1.51 -7.82 -3.37
CA ALA A 164 -0.31 -8.07 -2.57
C ALA A 164 -0.38 -9.39 -1.78
N ALA A 165 -1.54 -9.74 -1.22
CA ALA A 165 -1.72 -10.99 -0.49
C ALA A 165 -1.60 -12.24 -1.38
N GLU A 166 -1.97 -12.13 -2.65
CA GLU A 166 -1.86 -13.21 -3.64
C GLU A 166 -0.40 -13.49 -4.04
N LEU A 167 0.51 -12.53 -3.86
CA LEU A 167 1.95 -12.67 -4.19
C LEU A 167 2.77 -13.45 -3.14
N VAL A 168 2.25 -13.62 -1.93
CA VAL A 168 2.91 -14.38 -0.85
C VAL A 168 1.93 -15.37 -0.21
N PRO A 169 1.59 -16.48 -0.90
CA PRO A 169 0.76 -17.53 -0.34
C PRO A 169 1.60 -18.64 0.33
N PRO A 170 1.26 -19.09 1.55
CA PRO A 170 0.39 -18.43 2.51
C PRO A 170 1.10 -17.24 3.18
N THR A 171 0.37 -16.15 3.44
CA THR A 171 0.95 -14.93 4.05
C THR A 171 1.39 -15.16 5.50
N VAL A 172 0.86 -16.21 6.12
CA VAL A 172 1.23 -16.69 7.44
C VAL A 172 1.59 -18.16 7.36
N ASP A 173 2.58 -18.58 8.14
CA ASP A 173 2.90 -19.96 8.42
C ASP A 173 2.19 -20.40 9.70
N ILE A 174 1.52 -21.55 9.66
CA ILE A 174 1.03 -22.21 10.87
C ILE A 174 2.01 -23.34 11.16
N GLY A 175 2.70 -23.25 12.29
CA GLY A 175 3.63 -24.28 12.74
C GLY A 175 2.93 -25.56 13.17
N ASP A 176 3.68 -26.46 13.81
CA ASP A 176 3.14 -27.73 14.29
C ASP A 176 1.95 -27.52 15.23
N VAL A 177 0.85 -28.21 14.92
CA VAL A 177 -0.37 -28.18 15.73
C VAL A 177 -0.30 -29.32 16.74
N VAL A 178 -0.07 -28.98 17.99
CA VAL A 178 0.01 -29.93 19.10
C VAL A 178 -1.34 -30.00 19.79
N VAL A 179 -1.95 -31.18 19.79
CA VAL A 179 -3.25 -31.44 20.38
C VAL A 179 -3.07 -32.29 21.64
N ARG A 180 -3.49 -31.79 22.79
CA ARG A 180 -3.34 -32.47 24.10
C ARG A 180 -4.69 -32.62 24.78
N ARG A 181 -4.93 -33.78 25.37
CA ARG A 181 -6.10 -33.96 26.24
C ARG A 181 -5.84 -33.28 27.58
N VAL A 182 -6.80 -32.48 28.04
CA VAL A 182 -6.76 -31.78 29.34
C VAL A 182 -8.02 -32.11 30.14
N SER A 183 -8.05 -31.81 31.44
CA SER A 183 -9.26 -32.01 32.24
C SER A 183 -10.38 -31.14 31.67
N GLY A 184 -11.47 -31.77 31.22
CA GLY A 184 -12.62 -31.06 30.65
C GLY A 184 -12.56 -30.78 29.14
N GLY A 185 -11.52 -31.22 28.41
CA GLY A 185 -11.49 -31.02 26.97
C GLY A 185 -10.16 -31.33 26.27
N VAL A 186 -9.86 -30.50 25.26
CA VAL A 186 -8.68 -30.59 24.41
C VAL A 186 -8.03 -29.21 24.36
N ALA A 187 -6.71 -29.16 24.56
CA ALA A 187 -5.88 -27.99 24.31
C ALA A 187 -5.21 -28.14 22.93
N VAL A 188 -5.15 -27.04 22.18
CA VAL A 188 -4.52 -26.98 20.84
C VAL A 188 -3.51 -25.84 20.87
N ASP A 189 -2.23 -26.18 20.70
CA ASP A 189 -1.13 -25.21 20.67
C ASP A 189 -0.52 -25.18 19.26
N PHE A 190 -0.28 -23.99 18.71
CA PHE A 190 0.46 -23.78 17.45
C PHE A 190 1.03 -22.36 17.41
N ALA A 191 2.06 -22.17 16.61
CA ALA A 191 2.60 -20.85 16.31
C ALA A 191 2.03 -20.33 14.98
N VAL A 192 1.77 -19.03 14.92
CA VAL A 192 1.47 -18.31 13.67
C VAL A 192 2.60 -17.34 13.39
N THR A 193 3.29 -17.52 12.25
CA THR A 193 4.42 -16.68 11.85
C THR A 193 4.07 -15.90 10.59
N SER A 194 4.22 -14.58 10.59
CA SER A 194 4.03 -13.77 9.37
C SER A 194 5.18 -14.02 8.38
N LYS A 195 4.86 -14.25 7.10
CA LYS A 195 5.84 -14.33 6.01
C LYS A 195 6.05 -12.98 5.30
N VAL A 196 5.35 -11.94 5.73
CA VAL A 196 5.52 -10.58 5.20
C VAL A 196 6.31 -9.72 6.17
N PRO A 197 7.09 -8.74 5.67
CA PRO A 197 7.95 -7.90 6.48
C PRO A 197 7.17 -6.76 7.14
N HIS A 198 6.05 -7.05 7.78
CA HIS A 198 5.31 -6.14 8.68
C HIS A 198 4.24 -6.97 9.43
N ALA A 199 3.56 -6.37 10.41
CA ALA A 199 2.49 -7.06 11.12
C ALA A 199 1.27 -7.31 10.22
N ILE A 200 0.44 -8.28 10.62
CA ILE A 200 -0.90 -8.50 10.06
C ILE A 200 -1.86 -8.56 11.25
N PRO A 201 -2.81 -7.62 11.40
CA PRO A 201 -2.90 -6.36 10.66
C PRO A 201 -1.77 -5.38 11.02
N THR A 202 -1.47 -4.44 10.12
CA THR A 202 -0.53 -3.31 10.35
C THR A 202 -1.24 -1.96 10.17
N GLY A 203 -0.63 -0.89 10.68
CA GLY A 203 -1.09 0.50 10.56
C GLY A 203 -1.02 1.24 11.90
N ASP A 204 -0.86 2.57 11.82
CA ASP A 204 -0.61 3.44 12.98
C ASP A 204 -1.89 3.91 13.69
N PHE A 205 -2.95 4.14 12.93
CA PHE A 205 -4.16 4.80 13.42
C PHE A 205 -5.42 3.98 13.14
N GLY A 206 -6.38 4.06 14.05
CA GLY A 206 -7.63 3.32 14.00
C GLY A 206 -7.48 1.88 14.50
N TYR A 207 -8.63 1.23 14.69
CA TYR A 207 -8.70 -0.10 15.27
C TYR A 207 -8.61 -1.19 14.21
N ARG A 208 -7.67 -2.12 14.34
CA ARG A 208 -7.55 -3.29 13.47
C ARG A 208 -7.59 -4.58 14.27
N LYS A 209 -8.37 -5.52 13.77
CA LYS A 209 -8.62 -6.81 14.41
C LYS A 209 -8.27 -7.94 13.45
N GLY A 210 -7.48 -8.89 13.94
CA GLY A 210 -7.31 -10.21 13.35
C GLY A 210 -7.93 -11.28 14.25
N GLY A 211 -8.18 -12.45 13.69
CA GLY A 211 -8.77 -13.57 14.43
C GLY A 211 -8.25 -14.90 13.92
N ILE A 212 -8.05 -15.84 14.84
CA ILE A 212 -7.69 -17.23 14.58
C ILE A 212 -8.85 -18.10 15.02
N VAL A 213 -9.43 -18.84 14.08
CA VAL A 213 -10.54 -19.75 14.37
C VAL A 213 -10.05 -21.19 14.34
N VAL A 214 -10.15 -21.87 15.46
CA VAL A 214 -9.85 -23.31 15.59
C VAL A 214 -11.15 -24.09 15.61
N THR A 215 -11.31 -25.05 14.70
CA THR A 215 -12.51 -25.91 14.63
C THR A 215 -12.12 -27.36 14.86
N LEU A 216 -12.67 -27.98 15.91
CA LEU A 216 -12.50 -29.40 16.19
C LEU A 216 -13.63 -30.20 15.53
N LYS A 217 -13.28 -31.21 14.74
CA LYS A 217 -14.24 -32.10 14.06
C LYS A 217 -14.07 -33.55 14.52
N ARG A 218 -15.19 -34.26 14.68
CA ARG A 218 -15.26 -35.71 14.92
C ARG A 218 -16.15 -36.34 13.86
N GLY A 219 -15.58 -37.18 13.00
CA GLY A 219 -16.32 -37.81 11.88
C GLY A 219 -16.99 -36.78 10.96
N GLY A 220 -16.30 -35.68 10.65
CA GLY A 220 -16.83 -34.58 9.83
C GLY A 220 -17.76 -33.59 10.55
N THR A 221 -18.27 -33.94 11.74
CA THR A 221 -19.14 -33.07 12.54
C THR A 221 -18.32 -32.13 13.41
N VAL A 222 -18.65 -30.85 13.44
CA VAL A 222 -18.02 -29.88 14.35
C VAL A 222 -18.45 -30.19 15.78
N VAL A 223 -17.49 -30.46 16.65
CA VAL A 223 -17.70 -30.79 18.07
C VAL A 223 -17.13 -29.72 19.02
N GLY A 224 -16.41 -28.74 18.48
CA GLY A 224 -15.88 -27.61 19.22
C GLY A 224 -15.38 -26.52 18.28
N ARG A 225 -15.46 -25.28 18.74
CA ARG A 225 -14.94 -24.10 18.05
C ARG A 225 -14.34 -23.15 19.09
N SER A 226 -13.15 -22.64 18.82
CA SER A 226 -12.54 -21.54 19.58
C SER A 226 -12.14 -20.43 18.62
N GLU A 227 -12.19 -19.19 19.10
CA GLU A 227 -11.75 -18.02 18.36
C GLU A 227 -10.85 -17.18 19.26
N GLU A 228 -9.64 -16.93 18.79
CA GLU A 228 -8.67 -16.06 19.46
C GLU A 228 -8.54 -14.79 18.64
N GLU A 229 -8.80 -13.65 19.29
CA GLU A 229 -8.73 -12.35 18.65
C GLU A 229 -7.44 -11.65 19.05
N PHE A 230 -6.83 -10.96 18.10
CA PHE A 230 -5.66 -10.13 18.37
C PHE A 230 -5.84 -8.76 17.71
N PHE A 231 -5.34 -7.75 18.42
CA PHE A 231 -5.57 -6.35 18.09
C PHE A 231 -4.26 -5.63 17.81
N LYS A 232 -4.38 -4.59 16.99
CA LYS A 232 -3.38 -3.57 16.84
C LYS A 232 -4.05 -2.20 16.80
#